data_AF-A0A2V6ALH3-F1
#
_entry.id   AF-A0A2V6ALH3-F1
#
_cell.length_a   1.000
_cell.length_b   1.000
_cell.length_c   1.000
_cell.angle_alpha   90.00
_cell.angle_beta   90.00
_cell.angle_gamma   90.00
#
_symmetry.space_group_name_H-M   'P 1'
#
loop_
_entity.id
_entity.type
_entity.pdbx_description
1 polymer ?
#
loop_
_entity_poly.entity_id
_entity_poly.type
_entity_poly.pdbx_seq_one_letter_code
_entity_poly.pdbx_strand_id
1 'polypeptide(L)'
;MSARIIPVWNKSWDVNKQQEDKSRLSKQELATYDYVEMALPVITSHIGGVLKIERPLDARIDLSGTVFKNGDWQRVNLRGANLENAELLWMDLRDAQLDGVTQFAGLHLYSTNWWHAKSINKPLLDYLRTTSPCTAGKPYGPRDEMSSEQDCESSVRRLTSQLK
;
A
#
# COMPACT_ATOMS: atom_id res chain seq x y z
N MET A 1 -7.78 -13.33 -7.17
CA MET A 1 -9.15 -12.79 -7.32
C MET A 1 -9.11 -11.36 -6.82
N SER A 2 -9.63 -10.37 -7.55
CA SER A 2 -9.63 -8.98 -7.08
C SER A 2 -10.71 -8.76 -6.02
N ALA A 3 -10.47 -7.85 -5.08
CA ALA A 3 -11.43 -7.53 -4.03
C ALA A 3 -12.75 -6.99 -4.60
N ARG A 4 -13.87 -7.38 -3.98
CA ARG A 4 -15.23 -7.04 -4.44
C ARG A 4 -15.52 -5.53 -4.48
N ILE A 5 -14.75 -4.72 -3.77
CA ILE A 5 -14.92 -3.27 -3.75
C ILE A 5 -14.34 -2.58 -5.00
N ILE A 6 -13.32 -3.15 -5.65
CA ILE A 6 -12.61 -2.52 -6.77
C ILE A 6 -13.56 -2.13 -7.92
N PRO A 7 -14.51 -2.97 -8.37
CA PRO A 7 -15.48 -2.56 -9.38
C PRO A 7 -16.35 -1.37 -8.96
N VAL A 8 -16.66 -1.24 -7.67
CA VAL A 8 -17.47 -0.13 -7.13
C VAL A 8 -16.66 1.17 -7.14
N TRP A 9 -15.39 1.14 -6.70
CA TRP A 9 -14.48 2.29 -6.79
C TRP A 9 -14.22 2.74 -8.23
N ASN A 10 -13.97 1.80 -9.15
CA ASN A 10 -13.78 2.12 -10.56
C ASN A 10 -15.01 2.79 -11.17
N LYS A 11 -16.21 2.41 -10.72
CA LYS A 11 -17.46 3.02 -11.17
C LYS A 11 -17.66 4.41 -10.57
N SER A 12 -17.22 4.66 -9.33
CA SER A 12 -17.33 5.97 -8.69
C SER A 12 -16.31 6.98 -9.20
N TRP A 13 -15.14 6.57 -9.69
CA TRP A 13 -14.11 7.51 -10.18
C TRP A 13 -14.46 8.21 -11.51
N ASP A 14 -14.65 9.53 -11.50
CA ASP A 14 -14.80 10.37 -12.71
C ASP A 14 -13.42 10.77 -13.26
N VAL A 15 -13.06 10.16 -14.38
CA VAL A 15 -11.76 10.37 -15.07
C VAL A 15 -11.57 11.80 -15.58
N ASN A 16 -12.65 12.51 -15.92
CA ASN A 16 -12.56 13.87 -16.47
C ASN A 16 -12.34 14.90 -15.37
N LYS A 17 -13.00 14.68 -14.22
CA LYS A 17 -12.90 15.58 -13.05
C LYS A 17 -11.79 15.18 -12.09
N GLN A 18 -11.19 14.01 -12.27
CA GLN A 18 -10.21 13.41 -11.36
C GLN A 18 -10.70 13.38 -9.92
N GLN A 19 -11.97 12.98 -9.73
CA GLN A 19 -12.59 12.94 -8.41
C GLN A 19 -13.62 11.82 -8.33
N GLU A 20 -13.95 11.44 -7.09
CA GLU A 20 -15.05 10.52 -6.80
C GLU A 20 -16.41 11.16 -7.11
N ASP A 21 -17.24 10.45 -7.87
CA ASP A 21 -18.63 10.77 -8.17
C ASP A 21 -19.55 9.60 -7.79
N LYS A 22 -19.99 9.62 -6.53
CA LYS A 22 -20.89 8.61 -5.95
C LYS A 22 -22.27 8.57 -6.63
N SER A 23 -22.67 9.59 -7.40
CA SER A 23 -23.96 9.58 -8.11
C SER A 23 -24.02 8.52 -9.21
N ARG A 24 -22.86 7.99 -9.62
CA ARG A 24 -22.72 6.90 -10.60
C ARG A 24 -23.03 5.52 -10.00
N LEU A 25 -23.20 5.42 -8.68
CA LEU A 25 -23.47 4.17 -7.97
C LEU A 25 -24.98 3.93 -7.82
N SER A 26 -25.40 2.68 -7.98
CA SER A 26 -26.72 2.23 -7.53
C SER A 26 -26.82 2.29 -6.01
N LYS A 27 -28.04 2.21 -5.46
CA LYS A 27 -28.26 2.21 -4.00
C LYS A 27 -27.47 1.11 -3.26
N GLN A 28 -27.38 -0.09 -3.86
CA GLN A 28 -26.65 -1.22 -3.27
C GLN A 28 -25.13 -1.02 -3.33
N GLU A 29 -24.62 -0.50 -4.45
CA GLU A 29 -23.20 -0.17 -4.60
C GLU A 29 -22.79 0.95 -3.66
N LEU A 30 -23.62 1.98 -3.49
CA LEU A 30 -23.37 3.08 -2.55
C LEU A 30 -23.32 2.57 -1.10
N ALA A 31 -24.27 1.72 -0.69
CA ALA A 31 -24.23 1.12 0.65
C ALA A 31 -22.97 0.27 0.87
N THR A 32 -22.52 -0.46 -0.15
CA THR A 32 -21.27 -1.22 -0.10
C THR A 32 -20.06 -0.30 -0.01
N TYR A 33 -20.02 0.76 -0.82
CA TYR A 33 -18.97 1.78 -0.81
C TYR A 33 -18.85 2.39 0.58
N ASP A 34 -19.94 2.91 1.14
CA ASP A 34 -19.92 3.61 2.43
C ASP A 34 -19.52 2.68 3.58
N TYR A 35 -19.99 1.43 3.57
CA TYR A 35 -19.54 0.43 4.55
C TYR A 35 -18.05 0.16 4.45
N VAL A 36 -17.53 -0.06 3.24
CA VAL A 36 -16.13 -0.44 3.03
C VAL A 36 -15.19 0.73 3.30
N GLU A 37 -15.56 1.96 2.93
CA GLU A 37 -14.82 3.17 3.28
C GLU A 37 -14.73 3.41 4.78
N MET A 38 -15.79 3.04 5.53
CA MET A 38 -15.77 3.10 6.98
C MET A 38 -14.95 1.96 7.61
N ALA A 39 -15.09 0.74 7.08
CA ALA A 39 -14.53 -0.46 7.71
C ALA A 39 -13.05 -0.68 7.37
N LEU A 40 -12.61 -0.43 6.14
CA LEU A 40 -11.24 -0.74 5.71
C LEU A 40 -10.17 0.00 6.51
N PRO A 41 -10.26 1.32 6.78
CA PRO A 41 -9.23 1.99 7.57
C PRO A 41 -9.09 1.39 8.98
N VAL A 42 -10.23 1.02 9.60
CA VAL A 42 -10.25 0.38 10.92
C VAL A 42 -9.57 -0.98 10.86
N ILE A 43 -9.97 -1.87 9.94
CA ILE A 43 -9.38 -3.20 9.79
C ILE A 43 -7.88 -3.09 9.47
N THR A 44 -7.53 -2.18 8.54
CA THR A 44 -6.16 -1.92 8.13
C THR A 44 -5.28 -1.51 9.30
N SER A 45 -5.78 -0.65 10.19
CA SER A 45 -5.08 -0.22 11.41
C SER A 45 -4.81 -1.39 12.35
N HIS A 46 -5.82 -2.24 12.60
CA HIS A 46 -5.66 -3.41 13.47
C HIS A 46 -4.65 -4.42 12.91
N ILE A 47 -4.72 -4.70 11.60
CA ILE A 47 -3.75 -5.58 10.93
C ILE A 47 -2.33 -5.00 11.04
N GLY A 48 -2.16 -3.68 10.85
CA GLY A 48 -0.88 -3.01 11.06
C GLY A 48 -0.33 -3.22 12.48
N GLY A 49 -1.19 -3.16 13.49
CA GLY A 49 -0.86 -3.49 14.88
C GLY A 49 -0.31 -4.91 15.05
N VAL A 50 -0.97 -5.90 14.45
CA VAL A 50 -0.53 -7.31 14.47
C VAL A 50 0.80 -7.49 13.73
N LEU A 51 0.99 -6.80 12.61
CA LEU A 51 2.20 -6.92 11.79
C LEU A 51 3.44 -6.29 12.45
N LYS A 52 3.28 -5.41 13.43
CA LYS A 52 4.37 -4.82 14.23
C LYS A 52 4.97 -5.80 15.26
N ILE A 53 4.25 -6.86 15.62
CA ILE A 53 4.70 -7.84 16.61
C ILE A 53 5.78 -8.74 16.00
N GLU A 54 6.82 -9.05 16.77
CA GLU A 54 7.82 -10.04 16.38
C GLU A 54 7.18 -11.43 16.17
N ARG A 55 7.60 -12.12 15.11
CA ARG A 55 7.08 -13.43 14.74
C ARG A 55 8.23 -14.41 14.49
N PRO A 56 8.02 -15.73 14.74
CA PRO A 56 8.99 -16.77 14.42
C PRO A 56 9.48 -16.69 12.97
N LEU A 57 10.76 -17.01 12.73
CA LEU A 57 11.45 -16.81 11.44
C LEU A 57 10.78 -17.56 10.26
N ASP A 58 10.02 -18.59 10.54
CA ASP A 58 9.28 -19.43 9.60
C ASP A 58 7.80 -19.02 9.44
N ALA A 59 7.31 -18.09 10.25
CA ALA A 59 5.93 -17.60 10.15
C ALA A 59 5.65 -17.00 8.77
N ARG A 60 4.57 -17.49 8.15
CA ARG A 60 4.03 -16.97 6.89
C ARG A 60 2.72 -16.25 7.14
N ILE A 61 2.47 -15.20 6.38
CA ILE A 61 1.20 -14.47 6.40
C ILE A 61 0.71 -14.36 4.98
N ASP A 62 -0.51 -14.81 4.73
CA ASP A 62 -1.15 -14.62 3.45
C ASP A 62 -1.97 -13.32 3.46
N LEU A 63 -1.50 -12.34 2.70
CA LEU A 63 -2.20 -11.08 2.44
C LEU A 63 -2.54 -10.97 0.94
N SER A 64 -2.50 -12.07 0.18
CA SER A 64 -2.75 -12.04 -1.26
C SER A 64 -4.19 -11.63 -1.58
N GLY A 65 -4.36 -10.82 -2.62
CA GLY A 65 -5.67 -10.31 -3.06
C GLY A 65 -6.38 -9.40 -2.05
N THR A 66 -5.70 -8.97 -0.98
CA THR A 66 -6.28 -8.08 0.04
C THR A 66 -6.15 -6.62 -0.36
N VAL A 67 -7.05 -5.79 0.18
CA VAL A 67 -7.01 -4.33 0.00
C VAL A 67 -6.83 -3.69 1.36
N PHE A 68 -5.77 -2.89 1.50
CA PHE A 68 -5.49 -2.06 2.66
C PHE A 68 -5.58 -0.59 2.26
N LYS A 69 -6.25 0.21 3.07
CA LYS A 69 -6.54 1.62 2.76
C LYS A 69 -6.36 2.50 3.99
N ASN A 70 -5.75 3.67 3.82
CA ASN A 70 -5.64 4.73 4.84
C ASN A 70 -5.05 4.23 6.17
N GLY A 71 -3.97 3.47 6.10
CA GLY A 71 -3.38 2.79 7.26
C GLY A 71 -2.02 3.32 7.69
N ASP A 72 -1.79 3.34 9.01
CA ASP A 72 -0.47 3.48 9.61
C ASP A 72 0.19 2.10 9.73
N TRP A 73 1.00 1.77 8.73
CA TRP A 73 1.87 0.60 8.72
C TRP A 73 3.33 1.00 8.94
N GLN A 74 3.59 2.08 9.68
CA GLN A 74 4.96 2.41 10.06
C GLN A 74 5.55 1.26 10.85
N ARG A 75 6.82 0.90 10.59
CA ARG A 75 7.56 -0.14 11.33
C ARG A 75 6.94 -1.53 11.28
N VAL A 76 5.98 -1.80 10.40
CA VAL A 76 5.46 -3.16 10.25
C VAL A 76 6.57 -4.11 9.80
N ASN A 77 6.51 -5.34 10.27
CA ASN A 77 7.33 -6.42 9.75
C ASN A 77 6.51 -7.19 8.71
N LEU A 78 6.93 -7.19 7.45
CA LEU A 78 6.28 -7.95 6.37
C LEU A 78 7.08 -9.19 5.94
N ARG A 79 8.03 -9.65 6.77
CA ARG A 79 8.77 -10.88 6.52
C ARG A 79 7.81 -12.07 6.38
N GLY A 80 7.98 -12.84 5.31
CA GLY A 80 7.18 -14.03 5.01
C GLY A 80 5.76 -13.72 4.51
N ALA A 81 5.44 -12.46 4.22
CA ALA A 81 4.15 -12.09 3.68
C ALA A 81 4.02 -12.48 2.19
N ASN A 82 2.89 -13.05 1.83
CA ASN A 82 2.43 -13.10 0.45
C ASN A 82 1.61 -11.84 0.14
N LEU A 83 2.09 -11.00 -0.78
CA LEU A 83 1.44 -9.77 -1.23
C LEU A 83 0.99 -9.85 -2.70
N GLU A 84 0.89 -11.06 -3.26
CA GLU A 84 0.40 -11.24 -4.63
C GLU A 84 -1.00 -10.64 -4.80
N ASN A 85 -1.16 -9.78 -5.80
CA ASN A 85 -2.40 -9.05 -6.10
C ASN A 85 -2.96 -8.23 -4.93
N ALA A 86 -2.14 -7.92 -3.91
CA ALA A 86 -2.57 -7.04 -2.84
C ALA A 86 -2.55 -5.57 -3.31
N GLU A 87 -3.45 -4.76 -2.78
CA GLU A 87 -3.51 -3.33 -3.02
C GLU A 87 -3.28 -2.56 -1.71
N LEU A 88 -2.22 -1.75 -1.67
CA LEU A 88 -1.90 -0.88 -0.54
C LEU A 88 -2.12 0.56 -0.98
N LEU A 89 -3.20 1.16 -0.50
CA LEU A 89 -3.69 2.46 -0.94
C LEU A 89 -3.57 3.49 0.20
N TRP A 90 -2.88 4.61 -0.02
CA TRP A 90 -2.69 5.67 0.98
C TRP A 90 -2.10 5.14 2.30
N MET A 91 -1.16 4.20 2.19
CA MET A 91 -0.50 3.55 3.32
C MET A 91 0.78 4.28 3.71
N ASP A 92 1.02 4.42 5.00
CA ASP A 92 2.30 4.84 5.53
C ASP A 92 3.17 3.62 5.86
N LEU A 93 4.29 3.48 5.15
CA LEU A 93 5.26 2.39 5.23
C LEU A 93 6.63 2.85 5.75
N ARG A 94 6.72 4.03 6.40
CA ARG A 94 7.96 4.49 7.03
C ARG A 94 8.52 3.43 7.97
N ASP A 95 9.82 3.19 7.87
CA ASP A 95 10.54 2.20 8.68
C ASP A 95 10.01 0.75 8.55
N ALA A 96 9.14 0.44 7.57
CA ALA A 96 8.66 -0.94 7.37
C ALA A 96 9.79 -1.88 6.93
N GLN A 97 9.71 -3.14 7.33
CA GLN A 97 10.68 -4.18 6.95
C GLN A 97 10.11 -5.01 5.79
N LEU A 98 10.59 -4.74 4.56
CA LEU A 98 10.11 -5.34 3.31
C LEU A 98 11.08 -6.37 2.71
N ASP A 99 12.26 -6.57 3.32
CA ASP A 99 13.31 -7.45 2.81
C ASP A 99 12.90 -8.93 2.74
N GLY A 100 11.98 -9.36 3.61
CA GLY A 100 11.44 -10.72 3.61
C GLY A 100 10.22 -10.97 2.72
N VAL A 101 9.83 -10.02 1.86
CA VAL A 101 8.69 -10.16 0.93
C VAL A 101 9.18 -10.74 -0.39
N THR A 102 8.82 -11.99 -0.70
CA THR A 102 9.26 -12.68 -1.92
C THR A 102 8.14 -12.99 -2.92
N GLN A 103 6.88 -12.80 -2.52
CA GLN A 103 5.70 -13.04 -3.35
C GLN A 103 4.92 -11.73 -3.48
N PHE A 104 5.01 -11.09 -4.65
CA PHE A 104 4.47 -9.74 -4.90
C PHE A 104 4.01 -9.56 -6.35
N ALA A 105 3.73 -10.65 -7.07
CA ALA A 105 3.19 -10.55 -8.43
C ALA A 105 1.84 -9.82 -8.40
N GLY A 106 1.70 -8.76 -9.19
CA GLY A 106 0.47 -7.95 -9.23
C GLY A 106 0.25 -7.05 -8.00
N LEU A 107 1.24 -6.91 -7.11
CA LEU A 107 1.17 -5.97 -5.99
C LEU A 107 1.04 -4.53 -6.51
N HIS A 108 0.06 -3.79 -6.00
CA HIS A 108 -0.16 -2.40 -6.36
C HIS A 108 -0.02 -1.48 -5.13
N LEU A 109 0.90 -0.52 -5.20
CA LEU A 109 1.06 0.53 -4.20
C LEU A 109 0.63 1.86 -4.80
N TYR A 110 -0.41 2.46 -4.22
CA TYR A 110 -0.91 3.78 -4.64
C TYR A 110 -0.82 4.77 -3.49
N SER A 111 -0.24 5.95 -3.75
CA SER A 111 -0.06 7.01 -2.75
C SER A 111 0.56 6.48 -1.45
N THR A 112 1.61 5.67 -1.55
CA THR A 112 2.38 5.16 -0.40
C THR A 112 3.77 5.81 -0.38
N ASN A 113 4.55 5.56 0.67
CA ASN A 113 5.93 6.04 0.84
C ASN A 113 6.91 4.88 1.08
N TRP A 114 6.81 3.81 0.29
CA TRP A 114 7.67 2.63 0.44
C TRP A 114 9.18 2.93 0.37
N TRP A 115 9.60 4.04 -0.26
CA TRP A 115 11.00 4.48 -0.29
C TRP A 115 11.54 4.86 1.11
N HIS A 116 10.66 5.16 2.06
CA HIS A 116 11.00 5.35 3.48
C HIS A 116 11.03 4.05 4.29
N ALA A 117 10.85 2.88 3.67
CA ALA A 117 10.98 1.61 4.36
C ALA A 117 12.37 1.45 5.02
N LYS A 118 12.44 0.71 6.12
CA LYS A 118 13.71 0.44 6.81
C LYS A 118 14.63 -0.42 5.94
N SER A 119 14.06 -1.42 5.30
CA SER A 119 14.74 -2.43 4.48
C SER A 119 13.84 -2.93 3.35
N ILE A 120 14.45 -3.38 2.26
CA ILE A 120 13.80 -3.97 1.08
C ILE A 120 14.77 -4.94 0.41
N ASN A 121 14.28 -5.94 -0.33
CA ASN A 121 15.14 -6.79 -1.16
C ASN A 121 15.23 -6.26 -2.59
N LYS A 122 16.27 -6.67 -3.33
CA LYS A 122 16.54 -6.20 -4.71
C LYS A 122 15.36 -6.45 -5.66
N PRO A 123 14.78 -7.67 -5.74
CA PRO A 123 13.64 -7.91 -6.62
C PRO A 123 12.44 -6.99 -6.37
N LEU A 124 12.06 -6.78 -5.11
CA LEU A 124 10.94 -5.91 -4.77
C LEU A 124 11.27 -4.43 -5.04
N LEU A 125 12.49 -3.98 -4.76
CA LEU A 125 12.92 -2.62 -5.09
C LEU A 125 12.79 -2.33 -6.59
N ASP A 126 13.29 -3.23 -7.44
CA ASP A 126 13.21 -3.07 -8.89
C ASP A 126 11.75 -3.04 -9.37
N TYR A 127 10.93 -3.93 -8.82
CA TYR A 127 9.50 -3.97 -9.10
C TYR A 127 8.81 -2.64 -8.73
N LEU A 128 9.00 -2.12 -7.53
CA LEU A 128 8.33 -0.89 -7.07
C LEU A 128 8.84 0.37 -7.78
N ARG A 129 10.10 0.41 -8.19
CA ARG A 129 10.63 1.52 -9.00
C ARG A 129 9.93 1.67 -10.35
N THR A 130 9.40 0.57 -10.89
CA THR A 130 8.73 0.58 -12.20
C THR A 130 7.21 0.71 -12.06
N THR A 131 6.62 0.07 -11.06
CA THR A 131 5.16 -0.01 -10.90
C THR A 131 4.58 1.09 -10.02
N SER A 132 5.35 1.62 -9.07
CA SER A 132 4.90 2.59 -8.08
C SER A 132 6.01 3.60 -7.75
N PRO A 133 6.52 4.35 -8.74
CA PRO A 133 7.66 5.25 -8.53
C PRO A 133 7.34 6.37 -7.54
N CYS A 134 8.33 6.73 -6.73
CA CYS A 134 8.25 7.97 -5.94
C CYS A 134 8.10 9.16 -6.88
N THR A 135 6.99 9.89 -6.75
CA THR A 135 6.67 11.02 -7.62
C THR A 135 6.64 12.29 -6.78
N ALA A 136 7.60 13.18 -7.01
CA ALA A 136 7.68 14.46 -6.31
C ALA A 136 6.40 15.28 -6.52
N GLY A 137 5.95 15.97 -5.48
CA GLY A 137 4.74 16.80 -5.54
C GLY A 137 3.43 16.01 -5.65
N LYS A 138 3.44 14.69 -5.45
CA LYS A 138 2.23 13.89 -5.26
C LYS A 138 2.04 13.57 -3.77
N PRO A 139 0.81 13.66 -3.25
CA PRO A 139 0.53 13.31 -1.87
C PRO A 139 0.67 11.80 -1.66
N TYR A 140 1.09 11.40 -0.47
CA TYR A 140 1.15 10.01 -0.05
C TYR A 140 0.68 9.84 1.40
N GLY A 141 0.36 8.59 1.74
CA GLY A 141 -0.06 8.18 3.07
C GLY A 141 -1.45 8.72 3.45
N PRO A 142 -1.91 8.43 4.67
CA PRO A 142 -3.25 8.80 5.13
C PRO A 142 -3.39 10.30 5.48
N ARG A 143 -2.33 11.09 5.37
CA ARG A 143 -2.28 12.53 5.73
C ARG A 143 -1.90 13.42 4.55
N ASP A 144 -1.87 12.88 3.33
CA ASP A 144 -1.49 13.60 2.12
C ASP A 144 -0.13 14.33 2.24
N GLU A 145 0.85 13.65 2.86
CA GLU A 145 2.22 14.17 2.99
C GLU A 145 2.86 14.29 1.60
N MET A 146 3.67 15.32 1.37
CA MET A 146 4.26 15.62 0.06
C MET A 146 5.74 15.22 0.02
N SER A 147 6.16 14.55 -1.05
CA SER A 147 7.58 14.24 -1.27
C SER A 147 8.25 15.31 -2.11
N SER A 148 9.46 15.72 -1.73
CA SER A 148 10.36 16.45 -2.63
C SER A 148 11.10 15.48 -3.55
N GLU A 149 11.64 15.99 -4.64
CA GLU A 149 12.51 15.21 -5.55
C GLU A 149 13.76 14.70 -4.81
N GLN A 150 14.36 15.56 -3.98
CA GLN A 150 15.51 15.20 -3.15
C GLN A 150 15.18 14.07 -2.14
N ASP A 151 13.99 14.09 -1.54
CA ASP A 151 13.55 13.02 -0.63
C ASP A 151 13.43 11.69 -1.36
N CYS A 152 12.76 11.67 -2.52
CA CYS A 152 12.64 10.49 -3.37
C CYS A 152 14.02 9.89 -3.71
N GLU A 153 14.90 10.72 -4.27
CA GLU A 153 16.21 10.28 -4.74
C GLU A 153 17.10 9.76 -3.61
N SER A 154 17.18 10.51 -2.52
CA SER A 154 18.04 10.14 -1.38
C SER A 154 17.53 8.88 -0.68
N SER A 155 16.21 8.73 -0.53
CA SER A 155 15.58 7.57 0.09
C SER A 155 15.77 6.30 -0.73
N VAL A 156 15.57 6.36 -2.06
CA VAL A 156 15.80 5.22 -2.95
C VAL A 156 17.30 4.88 -3.03
N ARG A 157 18.18 5.88 -3.04
CA ARG A 157 19.64 5.67 -3.01
C ARG A 157 20.07 4.96 -1.72
N ARG A 158 19.53 5.37 -0.57
CA ARG A 158 19.75 4.73 0.73
C ARG A 158 19.30 3.27 0.72
N LEU A 159 18.10 2.97 0.22
CA LEU A 159 17.63 1.58 0.09
C LEU A 159 18.57 0.76 -0.82
N THR A 160 19.00 1.34 -1.93
CA THR A 160 19.91 0.68 -2.88
C THR A 160 21.25 0.35 -2.24
N SER A 161 21.82 1.23 -1.41
CA SER A 161 23.12 1.00 -0.76
C SER A 161 23.07 -0.05 0.36
N GLN A 162 21.89 -0.46 0.81
CA GLN A 162 21.72 -1.55 1.78
C GLN A 162 21.74 -2.93 1.12
N LEU A 163 21.58 -3.00 -0.21
CA LEU A 163 21.57 -4.24 -0.96
C LEU A 163 23.02 -4.70 -1.18
N LYS A 164 23.34 -5.91 -0.74
CA LYS A 164 24.63 -6.57 -0.99
C LYS A 164 24.68 -7.16 -2.39
#